data_AF-A0A8X7NZV2-F1
#
_entry.id   AF-A0A8X7NZV2-F1
#
_cell.length_a   1.000
_cell.length_b   1.000
_cell.length_c   1.000
_cell.angle_alpha   90.00
_cell.angle_beta   90.00
_cell.angle_gamma   90.00
#
_symmetry.space_group_name_H-M   'P 1'
#
loop_
_entity.id
_entity.type
_entity.pdbx_description
1 polymer ?
#
loop_
_entity_poly.entity_id
_entity_poly.type
_entity_poly.pdbx_seq_one_letter_code
_entity_poly.pdbx_strand_id
1 'polypeptide(L)'
;MSFVMPSKYGSDLPLPKDPSVKIQEVPRKIVAVLAFSGYVTDEEIERRERELRRALQNDKKFRVRDGVSVEVAQYNPPFTLPFTRRNEVSLEVESKEY
;
A
#
# COMPACT_ATOMS: atom_id res chain seq x y z
N MET A 1 -2.30 -0.48 -10.85
CA MET A 1 -2.50 0.91 -10.38
C MET A 1 -3.94 1.04 -9.93
N SER A 2 -4.18 1.68 -8.80
CA SER A 2 -5.53 1.95 -8.28
C SER A 2 -5.65 3.42 -7.91
N PHE A 3 -6.88 3.92 -7.89
CA PHE A 3 -7.22 5.25 -7.43
C PHE A 3 -8.30 5.12 -6.35
N VAL A 4 -8.11 5.79 -5.22
CA VAL A 4 -9.07 5.78 -4.13
C VAL A 4 -10.09 6.88 -4.37
N MET A 5 -11.36 6.50 -4.42
CA MET A 5 -12.46 7.46 -4.59
C MET A 5 -12.59 8.37 -3.36
N PRO A 6 -12.76 9.69 -3.55
CA PRO A 6 -13.03 10.60 -2.44
C PRO A 6 -14.30 10.21 -1.69
N SER A 7 -14.27 10.29 -0.36
CA SER A 7 -15.37 9.85 0.53
C SER A 7 -16.72 10.50 0.23
N LYS A 8 -16.72 11.73 -0.31
CA LYS A 8 -17.94 12.48 -0.66
C LYS A 8 -18.88 11.76 -1.66
N TYR A 9 -18.37 10.80 -2.43
CA TYR A 9 -19.17 10.05 -3.41
C TYR A 9 -19.87 8.82 -2.80
N GLY A 10 -19.42 8.34 -1.63
CA GLY A 10 -20.01 7.16 -0.99
C GLY A 10 -20.10 5.97 -1.95
N SER A 11 -21.27 5.35 -2.04
CA SER A 11 -21.58 4.24 -2.96
C SER A 11 -22.10 4.69 -4.34
N ASP A 12 -22.39 5.98 -4.53
CA ASP A 12 -22.90 6.51 -5.80
C ASP A 12 -21.75 7.02 -6.67
N LEU A 13 -21.08 6.07 -7.33
CA LEU A 13 -19.87 6.31 -8.11
C LEU A 13 -20.19 6.50 -9.60
N PRO A 14 -19.57 7.47 -10.29
CA PRO A 14 -19.76 7.65 -11.72
C PRO A 14 -19.24 6.42 -12.48
N LEU A 15 -20.01 6.00 -13.49
CA LEU A 15 -19.60 4.91 -14.37
C LEU A 15 -18.34 5.30 -15.16
N PRO A 16 -17.28 4.47 -15.14
CA PRO A 16 -16.11 4.71 -15.97
C PRO A 16 -16.47 4.70 -17.45
N LYS A 17 -15.92 5.66 -18.20
CA LYS A 17 -16.07 5.69 -19.67
C LYS A 17 -15.23 4.61 -20.37
N ASP A 18 -14.11 4.25 -19.75
CA ASP A 18 -13.20 3.22 -20.25
C ASP A 18 -13.56 1.87 -19.62
N PRO A 19 -13.88 0.84 -20.43
CA PRO A 19 -14.27 -0.48 -19.92
C PRO A 19 -13.14 -1.25 -19.24
N SER A 20 -11.88 -0.84 -19.41
CA SER A 20 -10.73 -1.42 -18.69
C SER A 20 -10.68 -1.00 -17.22
N VAL A 21 -11.36 0.10 -16.86
CA VAL A 21 -11.44 0.60 -15.50
C VAL A 21 -12.61 -0.08 -14.78
N LYS A 22 -12.30 -0.74 -13.68
CA LYS A 22 -13.29 -1.41 -12.83
C LYS A 22 -13.35 -0.73 -11.48
N ILE A 23 -14.58 -0.54 -11.00
CA ILE A 23 -14.83 -0.14 -9.62
C ILE A 23 -14.78 -1.41 -8.77
N GLN A 24 -13.95 -1.40 -7.74
CA GLN A 24 -13.81 -2.52 -6.81
C GLN A 24 -13.98 -2.01 -5.39
N GLU A 25 -14.83 -2.68 -4.61
CA GLU A 25 -14.90 -2.49 -3.17
C GLU A 25 -13.70 -3.18 -2.53
N VAL A 26 -12.95 -2.42 -1.73
CA VAL A 26 -11.79 -2.94 -0.99
C VAL A 26 -12.23 -3.15 0.46
N PRO A 27 -12.25 -4.39 0.97
CA PRO A 27 -12.67 -4.65 2.33
C PRO A 27 -11.71 -4.01 3.33
N ARG A 28 -12.22 -3.75 4.54
CA ARG A 28 -11.38 -3.29 5.65
C ARG A 28 -10.28 -4.32 5.91
N LYS A 29 -9.05 -3.84 5.99
CA LYS A 29 -7.86 -4.63 6.32
C LYS A 29 -6.92 -3.85 7.23
N ILE A 30 -6.05 -4.57 7.94
CA ILE A 30 -4.97 -3.98 8.72
C ILE A 30 -3.68 -4.15 7.93
N VAL A 31 -2.90 -3.09 7.79
CA VAL A 31 -1.63 -3.12 7.07
C VAL A 31 -0.50 -2.61 7.95
N ALA A 32 0.65 -3.25 7.85
CA ALA A 32 1.90 -2.69 8.34
C ALA A 32 2.53 -1.87 7.20
N VAL A 33 3.10 -0.71 7.53
CA VAL A 33 3.59 0.26 6.56
C VAL A 33 5.03 0.66 6.89
N LEU A 34 5.88 0.72 5.87
CA LEU A 34 7.20 1.32 5.94
C LEU A 34 7.29 2.48 4.95
N ALA A 35 7.49 3.69 5.49
CA ALA A 35 7.66 4.90 4.70
C ALA A 35 9.14 5.12 4.33
N PHE A 36 9.38 5.57 3.11
CA PHE A 36 10.71 5.87 2.59
C PHE A 36 10.68 7.00 1.56
N SER A 37 11.86 7.55 1.26
CA SER A 37 12.07 8.60 0.26
C SER A 37 12.91 8.11 -0.91
N GLY A 38 12.96 8.89 -1.98
CA GLY A 38 13.72 8.57 -3.19
C GLY A 38 12.86 7.99 -4.31
N TYR A 39 13.50 7.20 -5.17
CA TYR A 39 12.86 6.56 -6.31
C TYR A 39 12.21 5.22 -5.93
N VAL A 40 11.19 4.85 -6.67
CA VAL A 40 10.45 3.59 -6.50
C VAL A 40 10.80 2.69 -7.67
N THR A 41 11.86 1.90 -7.50
CA THR A 41 12.27 0.83 -8.43
C THR A 41 11.93 -0.52 -7.82
N ASP A 42 11.87 -1.57 -8.65
CA ASP A 42 11.58 -2.93 -8.16
C ASP A 42 12.59 -3.37 -7.10
N GLU A 43 13.89 -3.11 -7.31
CA GLU A 43 14.94 -3.39 -6.34
C GLU A 43 14.73 -2.66 -5.00
N GLU A 44 14.29 -1.40 -5.04
CA GLU A 44 14.02 -0.62 -3.85
C GLU A 44 12.78 -1.13 -3.12
N ILE A 45 11.72 -1.47 -3.86
CA ILE A 45 10.50 -2.06 -3.30
C ILE A 45 10.85 -3.35 -2.57
N GLU A 46 11.59 -4.26 -3.21
CA GLU A 46 12.01 -5.51 -2.57
C GLU A 46 12.87 -5.28 -1.33
N ARG A 47 13.79 -4.30 -1.38
CA ARG A 47 14.63 -3.94 -0.24
C ARG A 47 13.77 -3.49 0.94
N ARG A 48 12.82 -2.60 0.70
CA ARG A 48 11.91 -2.07 1.73
C ARG A 48 10.91 -3.11 2.23
N GLU A 49 10.44 -3.99 1.36
CA GLU A 49 9.58 -5.11 1.75
C GLU A 49 10.33 -6.07 2.69
N ARG A 50 11.57 -6.46 2.35
CA ARG A 50 12.40 -7.29 3.23
C ARG A 50 12.65 -6.64 4.57
N GLU A 51 12.91 -5.33 4.59
CA GLU A 51 13.07 -4.54 5.81
C GLU A 51 11.80 -4.58 6.67
N LEU A 52 10.63 -4.32 6.08
CA LEU A 52 9.33 -4.37 6.75
C LEU A 52 9.03 -5.78 7.30
N ARG A 53 9.24 -6.83 6.50
CA ARG A 53 9.04 -8.22 6.95
C ARG A 53 9.94 -8.57 8.13
N ARG A 54 11.21 -8.16 8.10
CA ARG A 54 12.14 -8.36 9.23
C ARG A 54 11.68 -7.62 10.49
N ALA A 55 11.22 -6.38 10.36
CA ALA A 55 10.69 -5.64 11.49
C ALA A 55 9.48 -6.35 12.14
N LEU A 56 8.61 -6.96 11.32
CA LEU A 56 7.42 -7.68 11.79
C LEU A 56 7.71 -9.05 12.40
N GLN A 57 8.89 -9.66 12.18
CA GLN A 57 9.22 -10.97 12.76
C GLN A 57 9.14 -10.97 14.29
N ASN A 58 9.53 -9.86 14.92
CA ASN A 58 9.56 -9.71 16.38
C ASN A 58 8.30 -9.04 16.95
N ASP A 59 7.32 -8.69 16.12
CA ASP A 59 6.08 -8.09 16.60
C ASP A 59 5.28 -9.12 17.39
N LYS A 60 4.75 -8.76 18.57
CA LYS A 60 3.99 -9.70 19.42
C LYS A 60 2.52 -9.81 19.05
N LYS A 61 1.97 -8.81 18.35
CA LYS A 61 0.53 -8.64 18.10
C LYS A 61 0.15 -8.99 16.67
N PHE A 62 1.02 -8.70 15.70
CA PHE A 62 0.70 -8.84 14.29
C PHE A 62 1.66 -9.79 13.59
N ARG A 63 1.14 -10.54 12.61
CA ARG A 63 1.94 -11.28 11.62
C ARG A 63 1.52 -10.90 10.22
N VAL A 64 2.44 -11.00 9.27
CA VAL A 64 2.12 -10.83 7.85
C VAL A 64 1.17 -11.95 7.42
N ARG A 65 0.11 -11.59 6.71
CA ARG A 65 -0.84 -12.56 6.16
C ARG A 65 -0.18 -13.39 5.06
N ASP A 66 -0.44 -14.70 5.05
CA ASP A 66 0.14 -15.59 4.05
C ASP A 66 -0.36 -15.26 2.63
N GLY A 67 0.55 -15.35 1.66
CA GLY A 67 0.23 -15.10 0.24
C GLY A 67 -0.03 -13.63 -0.12
N VAL A 68 0.18 -12.68 0.82
CA VAL A 68 -0.03 -11.26 0.55
C VAL A 68 1.04 -10.70 -0.38
N SER A 69 0.61 -9.89 -1.36
CA SER A 69 1.49 -9.08 -2.19
C SER A 69 1.81 -7.73 -1.55
N VAL A 70 2.99 -7.19 -1.84
CA VAL A 70 3.36 -5.83 -1.40
C VAL A 70 2.53 -4.78 -2.15
N GLU A 71 1.99 -3.82 -1.41
CA GLU A 71 1.31 -2.66 -1.96
C GLU A 71 2.21 -1.42 -1.84
N VAL A 72 2.35 -0.67 -2.93
CA VAL A 72 3.19 0.52 -2.99
C VAL A 72 2.32 1.76 -3.17
N ALA A 73 2.46 2.73 -2.26
CA ALA A 73 1.78 4.00 -2.34
C ALA A 73 2.79 5.13 -2.61
N GLN A 74 2.55 5.89 -3.68
CA GLN A 74 3.34 7.05 -4.08
C GLN A 74 2.46 8.30 -3.98
N TYR A 75 2.83 9.21 -3.08
CA TYR A 75 1.98 10.36 -2.75
C TYR A 75 2.34 11.62 -3.52
N ASN A 76 3.58 11.72 -4.00
CA ASN A 76 4.11 12.94 -4.58
C ASN A 76 4.17 12.86 -6.12
N PRO A 77 3.98 14.00 -6.81
CA PRO A 77 4.11 14.06 -8.27
C PRO A 77 5.56 13.91 -8.75
N PRO A 78 5.77 13.56 -10.04
CA PRO A 78 7.09 13.20 -10.58
C PRO A 78 8.14 14.32 -10.54
N PHE A 79 7.74 15.59 -10.41
CA PHE A 79 8.65 16.74 -10.29
C PHE A 79 9.09 17.04 -8.85
N THR A 80 8.58 16.32 -7.86
CA THR A 80 9.00 16.47 -6.45
C THR A 80 10.44 16.01 -6.29
N LEU A 81 11.26 16.77 -5.57
CA LEU A 81 12.66 16.41 -5.32
C LEU A 81 12.74 15.03 -4.63
N PRO A 82 13.59 14.08 -5.09
CA PRO A 82 13.54 12.69 -4.64
C PRO A 82 13.61 12.50 -3.12
N PHE A 83 14.47 13.25 -2.43
CA PHE A 83 14.65 13.19 -0.98
C PHE A 83 13.50 13.79 -0.18
N THR A 84 12.58 14.51 -0.82
CA THR A 84 11.35 15.04 -0.21
C THR A 84 10.11 14.20 -0.51
N ARG A 85 10.25 13.14 -1.34
CA ARG A 85 9.14 12.26 -1.65
C ARG A 85 8.80 11.38 -0.45
N ARG A 86 7.52 11.12 -0.27
CA ARG A 86 6.95 10.10 0.59
C ARG A 86 6.43 8.98 -0.29
N ASN A 87 7.04 7.82 -0.12
CA ASN A 87 6.60 6.55 -0.66
C ASN A 87 6.38 5.59 0.49
N GLU A 88 5.50 4.61 0.31
CA GLU A 88 5.22 3.59 1.32
C GLU A 88 5.18 2.22 0.65
N VAL A 89 5.79 1.24 1.31
CA VAL A 89 5.48 -0.18 1.09
C VAL A 89 4.60 -0.66 2.21
N SER A 90 3.60 -1.47 1.87
CA SER A 90 2.64 -1.99 2.84
C SER A 90 2.36 -3.47 2.63
N LEU A 91 2.14 -4.17 3.73
CA LEU A 91 1.81 -5.59 3.78
C LEU A 91 0.59 -5.77 4.68
N GLU A 92 -0.39 -6.54 4.22
CA GLU A 92 -1.52 -6.92 5.05
C GLU A 92 -1.06 -7.80 6.21
N VAL A 93 -1.56 -7.48 7.39
CA VAL A 93 -1.27 -8.19 8.63
C VAL A 93 -2.56 -8.64 9.29
N GLU A 94 -2.44 -9.69 10.07
CA GLU A 94 -3.51 -10.21 10.92
C GLU A 94 -3.05 -10.27 12.37
N SER A 95 -4.01 -10.22 13.29
CA SER A 95 -3.76 -10.39 14.71
C SER A 95 -3.23 -11.80 14.97
N LYS A 96 -2.23 -11.92 15.84
CA LYS A 96 -1.77 -13.19 16.41
C LYS A 96 -2.69 -13.70 17.50
N GLU A 97 -3.53 -12.83 18.07
CA GLU A 97 -4.51 -13.19 19.09
C GLU A 97 -5.77 -13.77 18.44
N TYR A 98 -6.20 -14.93 18.96
CA TYR A 98 -7.51 -15.55 18.74
C TYR A 98 -8.54 -15.00 19.74
#